data_AF-Q06G56-F1
#
_entry.id   AF-Q06G56-F1
#
_cell.length_a   1.000
_cell.length_b   1.000
_cell.length_c   1.000
_cell.angle_alpha   90.00
_cell.angle_beta   90.00
_cell.angle_gamma   90.00
#
_symmetry.space_group_name_H-M   'P 1'
#
loop_
_entity.id
_entity.type
_entity.pdbx_description
1 polymer ?
#
loop_
_entity_poly.entity_id
_entity_poly.type
_entity_poly.pdbx_seq_one_letter_code
_entity_poly.pdbx_strand_id
1 'polypeptide(L)'
;MAGFIHWFPLFTGLSMNNKLLKTQFLIMFIGVNMTFFPQHFLGLSGMPRRYSDYPDAYTTWNIISSIGSTISLFGILMFFYIIWESLTSKRYIIFSNQMNSSIEWFQNTPPSEHSYSELPLLTNF
;
A
#
# COMPACT_ATOMS: atom_id res chain seq x y z
N MET A 1 1.19 2.68 0.00
CA MET A 1 0.66 1.56 0.81
C MET A 1 1.04 1.66 2.27
N ALA A 2 2.34 1.69 2.60
CA ALA A 2 2.81 1.71 3.99
C ALA A 2 2.25 2.90 4.81
N GLY A 3 2.31 4.13 4.27
CA GLY A 3 1.74 5.30 4.95
C GLY A 3 0.24 5.17 5.22
N PHE A 4 -0.54 4.71 4.23
CA PHE A 4 -1.96 4.46 4.44
C PHE A 4 -2.19 3.41 5.54
N ILE A 5 -1.49 2.29 5.51
CA ILE A 5 -1.62 1.24 6.54
C ILE A 5 -1.24 1.76 7.93
N HIS A 6 -0.20 2.60 8.00
CA HIS A 6 0.30 3.19 9.24
C HIS A 6 -0.68 4.20 9.84
N TRP A 7 -1.21 5.14 9.04
CA TRP A 7 -2.09 6.21 9.51
C TRP A 7 -3.59 5.89 9.43
N PHE A 8 -4.01 4.78 8.80
CA PHE A 8 -5.41 4.35 8.80
C PHE A 8 -6.03 4.25 10.20
N PRO A 9 -5.34 3.68 11.21
CA PRO A 9 -5.83 3.67 12.58
C PRO A 9 -5.95 5.07 13.18
N LEU A 10 -5.02 5.98 12.85
CA LEU A 10 -5.07 7.39 13.29
C LEU A 10 -6.31 8.10 12.73
N PHE A 11 -6.63 7.91 11.44
CA PHE A 11 -7.75 8.61 10.80
C PHE A 11 -9.12 8.03 11.13
N THR A 12 -9.23 6.72 11.37
CA THR A 12 -10.53 6.04 11.52
C THR A 12 -10.79 5.52 12.93
N GLY A 13 -9.77 5.42 13.78
CA GLY A 13 -9.84 4.73 15.07
C GLY A 13 -9.94 3.21 14.95
N LEU A 14 -9.81 2.65 13.73
CA LEU A 14 -9.99 1.22 13.44
C LEU A 14 -8.69 0.53 13.02
N SER A 15 -8.58 -0.74 13.35
CA SER A 15 -7.46 -1.60 12.97
C SER A 15 -7.76 -2.49 11.76
N MET A 16 -6.78 -2.61 10.87
CA MET A 16 -6.82 -3.53 9.73
C MET A 16 -6.22 -4.89 10.07
N ASN A 17 -6.67 -5.95 9.38
CA ASN A 17 -6.21 -7.30 9.63
C ASN A 17 -4.78 -7.51 9.08
N ASN A 18 -3.81 -7.68 9.97
CA ASN A 18 -2.41 -7.90 9.61
C ASN A 18 -2.17 -9.13 8.73
N LYS A 19 -2.97 -10.20 8.86
CA LYS A 19 -2.84 -11.39 8.00
C LYS A 19 -3.22 -11.04 6.56
N LEU A 20 -4.34 -10.35 6.37
CA LEU A 20 -4.80 -9.93 5.04
C LEU A 20 -3.86 -8.91 4.39
N LEU A 21 -3.33 -7.98 5.18
CA LEU A 21 -2.34 -7.00 4.70
C LEU A 21 -1.05 -7.67 4.22
N LYS A 22 -0.52 -8.65 4.96
CA LYS A 22 0.66 -9.42 4.54
C LYS A 22 0.40 -10.22 3.27
N THR A 23 -0.78 -10.83 3.12
CA THR A 23 -1.14 -11.55 1.89
C THR A 23 -1.29 -10.61 0.70
N GLN A 24 -1.92 -9.45 0.89
CA GLN A 24 -2.07 -8.42 -0.14
C GLN A 24 -0.70 -7.91 -0.58
N PHE A 25 0.21 -7.66 0.36
CA PHE A 25 1.58 -7.25 0.09
C PHE A 25 2.32 -8.28 -0.78
N LEU A 26 2.22 -9.58 -0.45
CA LEU A 26 2.88 -10.64 -1.22
C LEU A 26 2.34 -10.74 -2.65
N ILE A 27 1.02 -10.69 -2.83
CA ILE A 27 0.39 -10.72 -4.16
C ILE A 27 0.86 -9.54 -4.99
N MET A 28 0.84 -8.33 -4.41
CA MET A 28 1.28 -7.12 -5.10
C MET A 28 2.78 -7.18 -5.42
N PHE A 29 3.61 -7.63 -4.48
CA PHE A 29 5.05 -7.75 -4.66
C PHE A 29 5.41 -8.69 -5.81
N ILE A 30 4.76 -9.85 -5.88
CA ILE A 30 4.96 -10.81 -6.99
C ILE A 30 4.46 -10.21 -8.32
N GLY A 31 3.26 -9.63 -8.34
CA GLY A 31 2.68 -9.06 -9.56
C GLY A 31 3.51 -7.94 -10.17
N VAL A 32 3.97 -6.98 -9.35
CA VAL A 32 4.81 -5.85 -9.82
C VAL A 32 6.14 -6.37 -10.36
N ASN A 33 6.81 -7.28 -9.66
CA ASN A 33 8.08 -7.84 -10.15
C ASN A 33 7.90 -8.61 -11.46
N MET A 34 6.85 -9.44 -11.58
CA MET A 34 6.54 -10.15 -12.81
C MET A 34 6.20 -9.20 -13.97
N THR A 35 5.62 -8.03 -13.67
CA THR A 35 5.30 -7.00 -14.67
C THR A 35 6.56 -6.29 -15.17
N PHE A 36 7.39 -5.77 -14.27
CA PHE A 36 8.48 -4.85 -14.61
C PHE A 36 9.84 -5.53 -14.83
N PHE A 37 10.05 -6.74 -14.30
CA PHE A 37 11.31 -7.44 -14.51
C PHE A 37 11.55 -7.79 -16.00
N PRO A 38 10.58 -8.37 -16.75
CA PRO A 38 10.70 -8.60 -18.20
C PRO A 38 11.04 -7.34 -19.02
N GLN A 39 10.62 -6.16 -18.56
CA GLN A 39 10.81 -4.91 -19.29
C GLN A 39 12.30 -4.53 -19.41
N HIS A 40 13.16 -5.02 -18.52
CA HIS A 40 14.61 -4.83 -18.65
C HIS A 40 15.15 -5.55 -19.89
N PHE A 41 14.72 -6.78 -20.15
CA PHE A 41 15.11 -7.53 -21.34
C PHE A 41 14.52 -6.93 -22.62
N LEU A 42 13.28 -6.46 -22.57
CA LEU A 42 12.66 -5.74 -23.69
C LEU A 42 13.40 -4.44 -24.02
N GLY A 43 13.82 -3.69 -23.00
CA GLY A 43 14.63 -2.48 -23.18
C GLY A 43 16.00 -2.77 -23.78
N LEU A 44 16.71 -3.78 -23.28
CA LEU A 44 18.01 -4.21 -23.82
C LEU A 44 17.93 -4.74 -25.26
N SER A 45 16.80 -5.33 -25.64
CA SER A 45 16.52 -5.80 -27.00
C SER A 45 15.95 -4.73 -27.93
N GLY A 46 15.91 -3.46 -27.49
CA GLY A 46 15.62 -2.31 -28.34
C GLY A 46 14.14 -1.97 -28.49
N MET A 47 13.23 -2.53 -27.69
CA MET A 47 11.81 -2.18 -27.74
C MET A 47 11.61 -0.71 -27.31
N PRO A 48 11.17 0.21 -28.20
CA PRO A 48 11.00 1.60 -27.82
C PRO A 48 9.70 1.82 -27.02
N ARG A 49 9.65 2.91 -26.26
CA ARG A 49 8.45 3.26 -25.46
C ARG A 49 7.33 3.81 -26.34
N ARG A 50 6.08 3.70 -25.86
CA ARG A 50 4.86 4.29 -26.45
C ARG A 50 4.41 3.66 -27.78
N TYR A 51 4.68 2.37 -27.97
CA TYR A 51 4.18 1.61 -29.12
C TYR A 51 2.96 0.79 -28.71
N SER A 52 1.93 0.81 -29.56
CA SER A 52 0.73 -0.02 -29.40
C SER A 52 0.92 -1.45 -29.92
N ASP A 53 1.89 -1.65 -30.81
CA ASP A 53 2.19 -2.93 -31.45
C ASP A 53 3.70 -3.17 -31.47
N TYR A 54 4.13 -4.42 -31.54
CA TYR A 54 5.52 -4.83 -31.41
C TYR A 54 5.84 -6.08 -32.25
N PRO A 55 7.08 -6.22 -32.76
CA PRO A 55 7.53 -7.43 -33.45
C PRO A 55 7.38 -8.72 -32.63
N ASP A 56 7.17 -9.85 -33.32
CA ASP A 56 6.95 -11.17 -32.72
C ASP A 56 8.03 -11.59 -31.71
N ALA A 57 9.27 -11.10 -31.88
CA ALA A 57 10.40 -11.36 -30.98
C ALA A 57 10.14 -10.90 -29.52
N TYR A 58 9.25 -9.92 -29.31
CA TYR A 58 8.93 -9.37 -27.98
C TYR A 58 7.71 -10.02 -27.31
N THR A 59 7.01 -10.91 -28.01
CA THR A 59 5.75 -11.52 -27.55
C THR A 59 5.86 -12.22 -26.21
N THR A 60 6.90 -13.03 -26.02
CA THR A 60 7.09 -13.84 -24.81
C THR A 60 7.17 -12.97 -23.55
N TRP A 61 8.01 -11.92 -23.57
CA TRP A 61 8.17 -11.02 -22.44
C TRP A 61 6.97 -10.12 -22.20
N ASN A 62 6.28 -9.68 -23.27
CA ASN A 62 5.05 -8.90 -23.14
C ASN A 62 3.90 -9.73 -22.54
N ILE A 63 3.79 -11.02 -22.86
CA ILE A 63 2.80 -11.92 -22.24
C ILE A 63 3.08 -12.08 -20.75
N ILE A 64 4.33 -12.34 -20.35
CA ILE A 64 4.71 -12.47 -18.93
C ILE A 64 4.42 -11.16 -18.18
N SER A 65 4.79 -10.02 -18.77
CA SER A 65 4.53 -8.70 -18.20
C SER A 65 3.02 -8.45 -18.02
N SER A 66 2.21 -8.87 -19.00
CA SER A 66 0.75 -8.76 -18.96
C SER A 66 0.15 -9.63 -17.86
N ILE A 67 0.61 -10.87 -17.69
CA ILE A 67 0.18 -11.74 -16.57
C ILE A 67 0.50 -11.08 -15.23
N GLY A 68 1.70 -10.53 -15.06
CA GLY A 68 2.07 -9.78 -13.86
C GLY A 68 1.10 -8.63 -13.57
N SER A 69 0.68 -7.89 -14.61
CA SER A 69 -0.25 -6.78 -14.46
C SER A 69 -1.62 -7.23 -13.97
N THR A 70 -2.14 -8.37 -14.46
CA THR A 70 -3.40 -8.94 -13.98
C THR A 70 -3.32 -9.37 -12.50
N ILE A 71 -2.19 -9.93 -12.06
CA ILE A 71 -1.96 -10.28 -10.65
C ILE A 71 -1.99 -9.02 -9.78
N SER A 72 -1.36 -7.93 -10.24
CA SER A 72 -1.40 -6.65 -9.51
C SER A 72 -2.81 -6.06 -9.40
N LEU A 73 -3.64 -6.23 -10.43
CA LEU A 73 -5.04 -5.81 -10.39
C LEU A 73 -5.82 -6.54 -9.28
N PHE A 74 -5.62 -7.85 -9.13
CA PHE A 74 -6.18 -8.59 -7.98
C PHE A 74 -5.63 -8.10 -6.63
N GLY A 75 -4.35 -7.72 -6.57
CA GLY A 75 -3.74 -7.13 -5.38
C GLY A 75 -4.42 -5.82 -4.94
N ILE A 76 -4.87 -4.99 -5.88
CA ILE A 76 -5.61 -3.74 -5.60
C ILE A 76 -7.05 -4.04 -5.17
N LEU A 77 -7.74 -4.97 -5.84
CA LEU A 77 -9.09 -5.39 -5.45
C LEU A 77 -9.12 -5.96 -4.02
N MET A 78 -8.12 -6.78 -3.66
CA MET A 78 -7.95 -7.28 -2.31
C MET A 78 -7.75 -6.16 -1.29
N PHE A 79 -7.07 -5.08 -1.66
CA PHE A 79 -6.89 -3.94 -0.77
C PHE A 79 -8.20 -3.20 -0.48
N PHE A 80 -9.06 -2.98 -1.48
CA PHE A 80 -10.39 -2.42 -1.25
C PHE A 80 -11.24 -3.31 -0.34
N TYR A 81 -11.13 -4.64 -0.50
CA TYR A 81 -11.77 -5.58 0.41
C TYR A 81 -11.27 -5.43 1.86
N ILE A 82 -9.97 -5.22 2.09
CA ILE A 82 -9.41 -5.03 3.45
C ILE A 82 -9.96 -3.75 4.11
N ILE A 83 -10.09 -2.66 3.35
CA ILE A 83 -10.69 -1.42 3.86
C ILE A 83 -12.16 -1.65 4.23
N TRP A 84 -12.91 -2.35 3.38
CA TRP A 84 -14.30 -2.67 3.67
C TRP A 84 -14.45 -3.59 4.90
N GLU A 85 -13.57 -4.59 5.04
CA GLU A 85 -13.55 -5.51 6.19
C GLU A 85 -13.24 -4.79 7.50
N SER A 86 -12.34 -3.80 7.50
CA SER A 86 -12.02 -3.04 8.71
C SER A 86 -13.19 -2.15 9.15
N LEU A 87 -13.87 -1.50 8.21
CA LEU A 87 -15.03 -0.64 8.48
C LEU A 87 -16.24 -1.44 9.00
N THR A 88 -16.45 -2.65 8.49
CA THR A 88 -17.56 -3.52 8.91
C THR A 88 -17.30 -4.22 10.24
N SER A 89 -16.06 -4.67 10.48
CA SER A 89 -15.69 -5.36 11.72
C SER A 89 -15.54 -4.44 12.94
N LYS A 90 -15.34 -3.12 12.73
CA LYS A 90 -15.23 -2.10 13.78
C LYS A 90 -14.23 -2.47 14.90
N ARG A 91 -13.06 -2.99 14.51
CA ARG A 91 -11.98 -3.32 15.47
C ARG A 91 -11.28 -2.07 15.98
N TYR A 92 -11.74 -1.54 17.10
CA TYR A 92 -11.15 -0.36 17.74
C TYR A 92 -9.72 -0.59 18.24
N ILE A 93 -8.92 0.48 18.22
CA ILE A 93 -7.56 0.49 18.74
C ILE A 93 -7.62 0.64 20.27
N ILE A 94 -6.90 -0.21 20.98
CA ILE A 94 -6.79 -0.14 22.45
C ILE A 94 -5.52 0.62 22.86
N PHE A 95 -4.43 0.44 22.11
CA PHE A 95 -3.15 1.10 22.34
C PHE A 95 -2.63 1.71 21.04
N SER A 96 -2.25 2.99 21.09
CA SER A 96 -1.58 3.66 19.98
C SER A 96 -0.08 3.33 19.97
N ASN A 97 0.57 3.52 18.82
CA ASN A 97 2.03 3.53 18.75
C ASN A 97 2.54 4.79 19.47
N GLN A 98 2.84 4.70 20.76
CA GLN A 98 3.38 5.80 21.56
C GLN A 98 4.87 6.02 21.25
N MET A 99 5.18 6.48 20.04
CA MET A 99 6.53 6.88 19.70
C MET A 99 6.78 8.32 20.16
N ASN A 100 7.74 8.50 21.07
CA ASN A 100 8.12 9.83 21.59
C ASN A 100 8.58 10.82 20.51
N SER A 101 9.05 10.32 19.35
CA SER A 101 9.48 11.15 18.22
C SER A 101 8.33 11.70 17.38
N SER A 102 7.09 11.22 17.56
CA SER A 102 5.96 11.55 16.69
C SER A 102 4.76 12.07 17.48
N ILE A 103 4.54 13.38 17.40
CA ILE A 103 3.48 14.11 18.10
C ILE A 103 2.06 13.68 17.71
N GLU A 104 1.89 13.19 16.49
CA GLU A 104 0.59 12.76 15.92
C GLU A 104 -0.05 11.61 16.71
N TRP A 105 0.75 10.74 17.31
CA TRP A 105 0.27 9.59 18.09
C TRP A 105 -0.04 9.92 19.56
N PHE A 106 0.19 11.16 19.97
CA PHE A 106 -0.15 11.68 21.28
C PHE A 106 -1.63 12.15 21.36
N GLN A 107 -2.33 12.23 20.22
CA GLN A 107 -3.72 12.61 20.14
C GLN A 107 -4.67 11.40 20.24
N ASN A 108 -5.97 11.69 20.37
CA ASN A 108 -7.02 10.69 20.23
C ASN A 108 -7.06 10.12 18.81
N THR A 109 -7.57 8.88 18.68
CA THR A 109 -7.77 8.21 17.38
C THR A 109 -9.26 7.88 17.20
N PRO A 110 -10.01 8.57 16.32
CA PRO A 110 -9.60 9.71 15.48
C PRO A 110 -9.44 11.03 16.27
N PRO A 111 -8.65 11.99 15.76
CA PRO A 111 -8.48 13.29 16.39
C PRO A 111 -9.77 14.12 16.31
N SER A 112 -9.98 15.00 17.29
CA SER A 112 -11.05 16.01 17.27
C SER A 112 -10.74 17.13 16.26
N GLU A 113 -11.77 17.88 15.84
CA GLU A 113 -11.62 19.03 14.95
C GLU A 113 -10.60 20.05 15.48
N HIS A 114 -10.64 20.31 16.78
CA HIS A 114 -9.59 21.01 17.53
C HIS A 114 -8.87 20.00 18.43
N SER A 115 -7.64 19.66 18.07
CA SER A 115 -6.90 18.53 18.64
C SER A 115 -6.18 18.82 19.95
N TYR A 116 -5.76 20.07 20.17
CA TYR A 116 -5.03 20.48 21.38
C TYR A 116 -5.71 21.66 22.06
N SER A 117 -5.95 21.53 23.37
CA SER A 117 -6.26 22.69 24.22
C SER A 117 -5.00 23.49 24.55
N GLU A 118 -3.88 22.79 24.75
CA GLU A 118 -2.55 23.34 25.00
C GLU A 118 -1.51 22.55 24.18
N LEU A 119 -0.51 23.23 23.65
CA LEU A 119 0.53 22.60 22.85
C LEU A 119 1.50 21.82 23.75
N PRO A 120 1.90 20.58 23.36
CA PRO A 120 2.87 19.82 24.13
C PRO A 120 4.26 20.47 24.10
N LEU A 121 4.97 20.39 25.23
CA LEU A 121 6.34 20.88 25.34
C LEU A 121 7.28 19.99 24.50
N LEU A 122 7.99 20.61 23.56
CA LEU A 122 9.01 19.94 22.76
C LEU A 122 10.39 20.16 23.39
N THR A 123 11.02 19.10 23.87
CA THR A 123 12.42 19.12 24.32
C THR A 123 13.27 18.34 23.34
N ASN A 124 14.21 19.01 22.68
CA ASN A 124 15.20 18.37 21.82
C ASN A 124 16.27 17.72 22.71
N PHE A 125 16.18 16.41 22.94
CA PHE A 125 17.27 15.60 23.50
C PHE A 125 17.66 14.52 22.51
#